data_AF-A0A3D2J8U5-F1
#
_entry.id   AF-A0A3D2J8U5-F1
#
_cell.length_a   1.000
_cell.length_b   1.000
_cell.length_c   1.000
_cell.angle_alpha   90.00
_cell.angle_beta   90.00
_cell.angle_gamma   90.00
#
_symmetry.space_group_name_H-M   'P 1'
#
loop_
_entity.id
_entity.type
_entity.pdbx_description
1 polymer ?
#
loop_
_entity_poly.entity_id
_entity_poly.type
_entity_poly.pdbx_seq_one_letter_code
_entity_poly.pdbx_strand_id
1 'polypeptide(L)'
;MRLSPRLTAALTVLLLIGGIALVAIKGTAFAGTYLNSDANTGHDAGKIVRIDTKDLNFWLLTSKGQTVEFECSERCMTALPHMLRHKREGAATDVYFVRLMNNTLMALDVD
;
A
#
# COMPACT_ATOMS: atom_id res chain seq x y z
N MET A 1 -37.39 -3.89 41.18
CA MET A 1 -36.04 -4.09 41.77
C MET A 1 -35.36 -2.74 41.89
N ARG A 2 -35.14 -2.24 43.12
CA ARG A 2 -34.34 -1.03 43.33
C ARG A 2 -32.87 -1.46 43.37
N LEU A 3 -32.09 -1.14 42.33
CA LEU A 3 -30.64 -1.34 42.38
C LEU A 3 -30.07 -0.49 43.53
N SER A 4 -29.16 -1.06 44.31
CA SER A 4 -28.49 -0.30 45.35
C SER A 4 -27.69 0.84 44.69
N PRO A 5 -27.61 2.03 45.31
CA PRO A 5 -26.94 3.19 44.72
C PRO A 5 -25.47 2.91 44.36
N ARG A 6 -24.84 1.95 45.06
CA ARG A 6 -23.49 1.47 44.77
C ARG A 6 -23.41 0.67 43.46
N LEU A 7 -24.42 -0.15 43.17
CA LEU A 7 -24.47 -0.96 41.93
C LEU A 7 -24.72 -0.05 40.71
N THR A 8 -25.59 0.95 40.87
CA THR A 8 -25.86 1.93 39.80
C THR A 8 -24.62 2.75 39.48
N ALA A 9 -23.89 3.22 40.51
CA ALA A 9 -22.64 3.96 40.31
C ALA A 9 -21.57 3.12 39.59
N ALA A 10 -21.40 1.86 39.99
CA ALA A 10 -20.44 0.95 39.36
C ALA A 10 -20.76 0.70 37.88
N LEU A 11 -22.04 0.49 37.55
CA LEU A 11 -22.50 0.32 36.16
C LEU A 11 -22.25 1.58 35.33
N THR A 12 -22.53 2.76 35.86
CA THR A 12 -22.28 4.03 35.16
C THR A 12 -20.80 4.21 34.85
N VAL A 13 -19.91 3.92 35.80
CA VAL A 13 -18.45 4.03 35.60
C VAL A 13 -17.97 3.04 34.53
N LEU A 14 -18.43 1.78 34.58
CA LEU A 14 -18.08 0.78 33.56
C LEU A 14 -18.55 1.19 32.16
N LEU A 15 -19.74 1.75 32.06
CA LEU A 15 -20.32 2.19 30.79
C LEU A 15 -19.58 3.42 30.24
N LEU A 16 -19.13 4.32 31.12
CA LEU A 16 -18.35 5.49 30.75
C LEU A 16 -16.95 5.10 30.24
N ILE A 17 -16.26 4.22 30.96
CA ILE A 17 -14.92 3.73 30.57
C ILE A 17 -15.01 2.95 29.26
N GLY A 18 -15.99 2.05 29.14
CA GLY A 18 -16.22 1.29 27.91
C GLY A 18 -16.55 2.19 26.72
N GLY A 19 -17.38 3.21 26.93
CA GLY A 19 -17.71 4.21 25.90
C GLY A 19 -16.50 5.01 25.43
N ILE A 20 -15.69 5.51 26.36
CA ILE A 20 -14.46 6.26 26.05
C ILE A 20 -13.46 5.37 25.30
N ALA A 21 -13.30 4.11 25.72
CA ALA A 21 -12.41 3.16 25.04
C ALA A 21 -12.84 2.88 23.59
N LEU A 22 -14.15 2.71 23.34
CA LEU A 22 -14.67 2.49 21.99
C LEU A 22 -14.48 3.72 21.08
N VAL A 23 -14.65 4.93 21.62
CA VAL A 23 -14.40 6.17 20.86
C VAL A 23 -12.91 6.32 20.55
N ALA A 24 -12.02 6.02 21.50
CA ALA A 24 -10.58 6.08 21.29
C ALA A 24 -10.11 5.09 20.22
N ILE A 25 -10.60 3.83 20.24
CA ILE A 25 -10.25 2.80 19.25
C ILE A 25 -10.76 3.19 17.85
N LYS A 26 -11.98 3.75 17.75
CA LYS A 26 -12.49 4.25 16.46
C LYS A 26 -11.70 5.44 15.94
N GLY A 27 -11.28 6.33 16.83
CA GLY A 27 -10.45 7.49 16.47
C GLY A 27 -9.08 7.07 15.92
N THR A 28 -8.41 6.11 16.55
CA THR A 28 -7.11 5.62 16.07
C THR A 28 -7.23 4.78 14.80
N ALA A 29 -8.30 4.02 14.62
CA ALA A 29 -8.55 3.29 13.37
C ALA A 29 -8.77 4.25 12.18
N PHE A 30 -9.51 5.34 12.38
CA PHE A 30 -9.75 6.35 11.34
C PHE A 30 -8.50 7.18 11.01
N ALA A 31 -7.74 7.59 12.04
CA ALA A 31 -6.47 8.28 11.85
C ALA A 31 -5.42 7.36 11.18
N GLY A 32 -5.40 6.08 11.55
CA GLY A 32 -4.52 5.07 10.94
C GLY A 32 -4.80 4.86 9.45
N THR A 33 -6.07 4.88 9.02
CA THR A 33 -6.40 4.84 7.59
C THR A 33 -6.03 6.14 6.87
N TYR A 34 -6.21 7.31 7.50
CA TYR A 34 -5.83 8.59 6.87
C TYR A 34 -4.32 8.82 6.78
N LEU A 35 -3.54 8.25 7.71
CA LEU A 35 -2.09 8.39 7.75
C LEU A 35 -1.37 7.29 6.94
N ASN A 36 -1.96 6.11 6.77
CA ASN A 36 -1.37 4.99 6.03
C ASN A 36 -2.01 4.73 4.65
N SER A 37 -3.11 5.40 4.30
CA SER A 37 -3.51 5.55 2.89
C SER A 37 -2.58 6.57 2.24
N ASP A 38 -1.35 6.15 2.01
CA ASP A 38 -0.40 6.83 1.16
C ASP A 38 -0.99 6.74 -0.25
N ALA A 39 -1.88 7.68 -0.59
CA ALA A 39 -2.72 7.67 -1.80
C ALA A 39 -1.91 7.65 -3.12
N ASN A 40 -0.59 7.75 -3.00
CA ASN A 40 0.35 7.61 -4.09
C ASN A 40 0.94 6.20 -4.22
N THR A 41 0.89 5.36 -3.20
CA THR A 41 1.38 3.99 -3.29
C THR A 41 0.37 3.11 -4.03
N GLY A 42 0.87 2.23 -4.90
CA GLY A 42 0.06 1.35 -5.72
C GLY A 42 0.77 0.04 -6.01
N HIS A 43 0.00 -0.88 -6.57
CA HIS A 43 0.47 -2.17 -7.03
C HIS A 43 -0.16 -2.46 -8.40
N ASP A 44 0.66 -2.96 -9.32
CA ASP A 44 0.21 -3.50 -10.60
C ASP A 44 0.93 -4.81 -10.91
N ALA A 45 0.22 -5.73 -11.56
CA ALA A 45 0.76 -7.00 -12.02
C ALA A 45 0.73 -7.07 -13.55
N GLY A 46 1.78 -7.63 -14.15
CA GLY A 46 1.91 -7.68 -15.60
C GLY A 46 3.11 -8.45 -16.10
N LYS A 47 3.58 -8.10 -17.29
CA LYS A 47 4.80 -8.65 -17.89
C LYS A 47 5.71 -7.51 -18.33
N ILE A 48 7.00 -7.62 -18.01
CA ILE A 48 7.98 -6.64 -18.48
C ILE A 48 8.18 -6.82 -20.00
N VAL A 49 7.82 -5.80 -20.78
CA VAL A 49 7.96 -5.82 -22.24
C VAL A 49 9.23 -5.12 -22.71
N ARG A 50 9.71 -4.13 -21.96
CA ARG A 50 10.91 -3.36 -22.28
C ARG A 50 11.59 -2.88 -21.01
N ILE A 51 12.92 -2.82 -21.06
CA ILE A 51 13.77 -2.17 -20.05
C ILE A 51 14.71 -1.27 -20.85
N ASP A 52 14.81 0.01 -20.48
CA ASP A 52 15.78 0.95 -21.03
C ASP A 52 17.18 0.62 -20.51
N THR A 53 18.20 0.82 -21.33
CA THR A 53 19.60 0.54 -20.98
C THR A 53 20.32 1.74 -20.38
N LYS A 54 19.73 2.95 -20.46
CA LYS A 54 20.32 4.17 -19.89
C LYS A 54 19.87 4.42 -18.46
N ASP A 55 18.55 4.58 -18.30
CA ASP A 55 17.95 5.00 -17.02
C ASP A 55 17.28 3.83 -16.29
N LEU A 56 17.32 2.62 -16.89
CA LEU A 56 16.73 1.39 -16.37
C LEU A 56 15.20 1.46 -16.13
N ASN A 57 14.56 2.52 -16.63
CA ASN A 57 13.10 2.60 -16.75
C ASN A 57 12.57 1.38 -17.49
N PHE A 58 11.40 0.90 -17.10
CA PHE A 58 10.83 -0.29 -17.69
C PHE A 58 9.36 -0.11 -18.01
N TRP A 59 8.89 -0.87 -18.99
CA TRP A 59 7.50 -0.89 -19.41
C TRP A 59 6.88 -2.23 -19.03
N LEU A 60 5.78 -2.14 -18.31
CA LEU A 60 4.98 -3.28 -17.88
C LEU A 60 3.71 -3.33 -18.72
N LEU A 61 3.46 -4.46 -19.39
CA LEU A 61 2.14 -4.78 -19.92
C LEU A 61 1.30 -5.32 -18.78
N THR A 62 0.44 -4.48 -18.23
CA THR A 62 -0.46 -4.82 -17.12
C THR A 62 -1.47 -5.90 -17.51
N SER A 63 -2.03 -6.58 -16.52
CA SER A 63 -3.14 -7.53 -16.69
C SER A 63 -4.38 -6.93 -17.38
N LYS A 64 -4.53 -5.60 -17.33
CA LYS A 64 -5.59 -4.83 -18.01
C LYS A 64 -5.30 -4.56 -19.49
N GLY A 65 -4.15 -5.03 -20.01
CA GLY A 65 -3.73 -4.82 -21.39
C GLY A 65 -3.14 -3.43 -21.67
N GLN A 66 -2.83 -2.66 -20.62
CA GLN A 66 -2.20 -1.34 -20.75
C GLN A 66 -0.69 -1.48 -20.58
N THR A 67 0.08 -0.81 -21.44
CA THR A 67 1.52 -0.67 -21.26
C THR A 67 1.80 0.59 -20.45
N VAL A 68 2.43 0.42 -19.29
CA VAL A 68 2.72 1.49 -18.34
C VAL A 68 4.22 1.59 -18.14
N GLU A 69 4.74 2.81 -18.11
CA GLU A 69 6.16 3.09 -17.84
C GLU A 69 6.39 3.32 -16.34
N PHE A 70 7.46 2.74 -15.84
CA PHE A 70 7.93 2.90 -14.47
C PHE A 70 9.38 3.40 -14.45
N GLU A 71 9.62 4.44 -13.66
CA GLU A 71 10.96 4.87 -13.28
C GLU A 71 11.52 3.90 -12.24
N CYS A 72 12.74 3.41 -12.47
CA CYS A 72 13.37 2.46 -11.57
C CYS A 72 14.08 3.21 -10.42
N SER A 73 13.62 2.99 -9.19
CA SER A 73 14.34 3.49 -8.00
C SER A 73 15.64 2.72 -7.75
N GLU A 74 16.47 3.20 -6.83
CA GLU A 74 17.71 2.52 -6.41
C GLU A 74 17.45 1.07 -5.92
N ARG A 75 16.28 0.80 -5.31
CA ARG A 75 15.88 -0.56 -4.91
C ARG A 75 15.57 -1.45 -6.11
N CYS A 76 14.81 -0.93 -7.07
CA CYS A 76 14.52 -1.62 -8.33
C CYS A 76 15.81 -1.99 -9.09
N MET A 77 16.87 -1.18 -9.02
CA MET A 77 18.16 -1.51 -9.62
C MET A 77 18.77 -2.81 -9.08
N THR A 78 18.57 -3.11 -7.79
CA THR A 78 19.09 -4.35 -7.19
C THR A 78 18.33 -5.59 -7.69
N ALA A 79 17.08 -5.42 -8.12
CA ALA A 79 16.26 -6.44 -8.76
C ALA A 79 16.50 -6.57 -10.28
N LEU A 80 17.39 -5.78 -10.88
CA LEU A 80 17.61 -5.79 -12.34
C LEU A 80 17.91 -7.18 -12.94
N PRO A 81 18.76 -8.04 -12.33
CA PRO A 81 18.99 -9.39 -12.85
C PRO A 81 17.71 -10.24 -12.85
N HIS A 82 16.88 -10.08 -11.82
CA HIS A 82 15.59 -10.75 -11.70
C HIS A 82 14.62 -10.24 -12.78
N MET A 83 14.52 -8.93 -12.96
CA MET A 83 13.68 -8.30 -14.00
C MET A 83 14.08 -8.74 -15.41
N LEU A 84 15.39 -8.82 -15.69
CA LEU A 84 15.89 -9.30 -16.99
C LEU A 84 15.51 -10.75 -17.26
N ARG A 85 15.51 -11.60 -16.22
CA ARG A 85 15.01 -12.97 -16.32
C ARG A 85 13.51 -12.98 -16.60
N HIS A 86 12.71 -12.23 -15.85
CA HIS A 86 11.26 -12.16 -16.05
C HIS A 86 10.87 -11.65 -17.44
N LYS A 87 11.58 -10.64 -17.94
CA LYS A 87 11.46 -10.19 -19.33
C LYS A 87 11.77 -11.29 -20.35
N ARG A 88 12.85 -12.05 -20.14
CA ARG A 88 13.27 -13.13 -21.06
C ARG A 88 12.27 -14.28 -21.07
N GLU A 89 11.76 -14.65 -19.91
CA GLU A 89 10.81 -15.77 -19.73
C GLU A 89 9.36 -15.37 -20.02
N GLY A 90 9.08 -14.06 -20.15
CA GLY A 90 7.72 -13.54 -20.24
C GLY A 90 6.89 -13.87 -18.99
N ALA A 91 7.56 -13.93 -17.83
CA ALA A 91 6.99 -14.25 -16.55
C ALA A 91 6.06 -13.13 -16.06
N ALA A 92 5.13 -13.49 -15.17
CA ALA A 92 4.37 -12.49 -14.43
C ALA A 92 5.32 -11.73 -13.50
N THR A 93 5.06 -10.43 -13.35
CA THR A 93 5.85 -9.53 -12.52
C THR A 93 4.90 -8.62 -11.77
N ASP A 94 5.11 -8.53 -10.46
CA ASP A 94 4.44 -7.66 -9.53
C ASP A 94 5.29 -6.41 -9.28
N VAL A 95 4.67 -5.25 -9.39
CA VAL A 95 5.35 -3.95 -9.24
C VAL A 95 4.66 -3.16 -8.15
N TYR A 96 5.40 -2.83 -7.09
CA TYR A 96 4.98 -1.87 -6.09
C TYR A 96 5.55 -0.52 -6.44
N PHE A 97 4.71 0.50 -6.50
CA PHE A 97 5.10 1.81 -7.01
C PHE A 97 4.55 2.95 -6.16
N VAL A 98 5.14 4.12 -6.33
CA VAL A 98 4.58 5.40 -5.90
C VAL A 98 4.34 6.30 -7.11
N ARG A 99 3.21 6.99 -7.11
CA ARG A 99 2.94 8.07 -8.06
C ARG A 99 3.59 9.35 -7.54
N LEU A 100 4.41 9.99 -8.37
CA LEU A 100 5.06 11.26 -8.06
C LEU A 100 4.15 12.43 -8.43
N MET A 101 4.50 13.65 -7.96
CA MET A 101 3.71 14.86 -8.21
C MET A 101 3.54 15.19 -9.71
N ASN A 102 4.45 14.71 -10.56
CA ASN A 102 4.41 14.84 -12.02
C ASN A 102 3.60 13.73 -12.73
N ASN A 103 2.85 12.92 -11.97
CA ASN A 103 2.12 11.76 -12.45
C ASN A 103 2.99 10.60 -12.95
N THR A 104 4.32 10.66 -12.74
CA THR A 104 5.23 9.55 -13.04
C THR A 104 5.07 8.45 -11.99
N LEU A 105 5.22 7.20 -12.42
CA LEU A 105 5.22 6.04 -11.54
C LEU A 105 6.66 5.63 -11.27
N MET A 106 7.06 5.66 -10.00
CA MET A 106 8.36 5.18 -9.56
C MET A 106 8.19 3.82 -8.90
N ALA A 107 8.84 2.79 -9.46
CA ALA A 107 8.86 1.46 -8.90
C ALA A 107 9.74 1.42 -7.64
N LEU A 108 9.13 1.05 -6.53
CA LEU A 108 9.81 0.82 -5.26
C LEU A 108 10.37 -0.61 -5.17
N ASP A 109 9.63 -1.57 -5.72
CA ASP A 109 9.97 -2.98 -5.70
C ASP A 109 9.38 -3.70 -6.92
N VAL A 110 10.10 -4.71 -7.41
CA VAL A 110 9.76 -5.49 -8.61
C VAL A 110 10.13 -6.95 -8.37
N ASP A 111 9.12 -7.82 -8.37
CA ASP A 111 9.24 -9.28 -8.16
C ASP A 111 8.42 -10.07 -9.20
#